data_AF-A0A6L5E5V9-F1
#
_entry.id   AF-A0A6L5E5V9-F1
#
_cell.length_a   1.000
_cell.length_b   1.000
_cell.length_c   1.000
_cell.angle_alpha   90.00
_cell.angle_beta   90.00
_cell.angle_gamma   90.00
#
_symmetry.space_group_name_H-M   'P 1'
#
loop_
_entity.id
_entity.type
_entity.pdbx_description
1 polymer ?
#
loop_
_entity_poly.entity_id
_entity_poly.type
_entity_poly.pdbx_seq_one_letter_code
_entity_poly.pdbx_strand_id
1 'polypeptide(L)'
;MTPDLYRAIQNRDSEMLSRIAGNSYDDRKVVNTDAEELVDMLFENLMQVFPASTQTNLRTDDDIRVAKQQWIAAFAESGITSREQISVGMQKARSSQSPFWPSPGQFISWCREGSGAMGVSVDDIMSEYWRWRKLVFRYPASEQFPWRDKNPLYYHVCLELRRRGTDGQLSEKELIRAAGDILHDWEKRALSGKPVPPIRRTLSAPKVAAGPTPVEMLMAKYKQRKDAGLI
;
A
#
# COMPACT_ATOMS: atom_id res chain seq x y z
N MET A 1 13.29 -52.64 -25.88
CA MET A 1 12.26 -51.69 -25.42
C MET A 1 11.56 -51.14 -26.66
N THR A 2 10.24 -51.31 -26.76
CA THR A 2 9.47 -50.98 -27.97
C THR A 2 9.28 -49.45 -28.10
N PRO A 3 9.23 -48.91 -29.33
CA PRO A 3 9.04 -47.47 -29.58
C PRO A 3 7.73 -46.92 -28.99
N ASP A 4 6.73 -47.77 -28.75
CA ASP A 4 5.47 -47.40 -28.12
C ASP A 4 5.60 -47.03 -26.63
N LEU A 5 6.55 -47.65 -25.92
CA LEU A 5 6.85 -47.27 -24.53
C LEU A 5 7.49 -45.89 -24.44
N TYR A 6 8.36 -45.53 -25.38
CA TYR A 6 8.96 -44.20 -25.45
C TYR A 6 7.92 -43.10 -25.70
N ARG A 7 6.95 -43.35 -26.62
CA ARG A 7 5.83 -42.43 -26.86
C ARG A 7 4.90 -42.29 -25.67
N ALA A 8 4.60 -43.39 -24.98
CA ALA A 8 3.74 -43.36 -23.79
C ALA A 8 4.37 -42.57 -22.62
N ILE A 9 5.70 -42.66 -22.45
CA ILE A 9 6.43 -41.91 -21.41
C ILE A 9 6.47 -40.42 -21.76
N GLN A 10 6.78 -40.04 -23.01
CA GLN A 10 6.78 -38.64 -23.45
C GLN A 10 5.41 -37.96 -23.29
N ASN A 11 4.32 -38.66 -23.63
CA ASN A 11 2.97 -38.10 -23.51
C ASN A 11 2.52 -37.92 -22.05
N ARG A 12 2.95 -38.81 -21.15
CA ARG A 12 2.59 -38.72 -19.72
C ARG A 12 3.27 -37.53 -19.03
N ASP A 13 4.52 -37.27 -19.35
CA ASP A 13 5.23 -36.10 -18.81
C ASP A 13 4.70 -34.79 -19.42
N SER A 14 4.24 -34.81 -20.68
CA SER A 14 3.63 -33.64 -21.34
C SER A 14 2.36 -33.15 -20.63
N GLU A 15 1.46 -34.06 -20.24
CA GLU A 15 0.25 -33.70 -19.49
C GLU A 15 0.57 -33.21 -18.07
N MET A 16 1.56 -33.81 -17.40
CA MET A 16 1.99 -33.39 -16.06
C MET A 16 2.65 -32.01 -16.10
N LEU A 17 3.49 -31.75 -17.10
CA LEU A 17 4.09 -30.44 -17.36
C LEU A 17 3.04 -29.40 -17.74
N SER A 18 2.03 -29.77 -18.53
CA SER A 18 0.92 -28.87 -18.88
C SER A 18 0.07 -28.50 -17.66
N ARG A 19 -0.14 -29.43 -16.70
CA ARG A 19 -0.82 -29.13 -15.43
C ARG A 19 0.02 -28.26 -14.48
N ILE A 20 1.33 -28.49 -14.40
CA ILE A 20 2.24 -27.68 -13.58
C ILE A 20 2.41 -26.27 -14.17
N ALA A 21 2.48 -26.16 -15.49
CA ALA A 21 2.53 -24.88 -16.21
C ALA A 21 1.18 -24.14 -16.16
N GLY A 22 0.06 -24.86 -16.26
CA GLY A 22 -1.29 -24.30 -16.23
C GLY A 22 -1.60 -23.56 -14.93
N ASN A 23 -1.14 -24.07 -13.78
CA ASN A 23 -1.35 -23.42 -12.48
C ASN A 23 -0.55 -22.12 -12.27
N SER A 24 0.50 -21.86 -13.06
CA SER A 24 1.35 -20.67 -12.87
C SER A 24 0.93 -19.48 -13.75
N TYR A 25 0.12 -19.72 -14.79
CA TYR A 25 -0.35 -18.69 -15.73
C TYR A 25 -1.80 -18.25 -15.47
N ASP A 26 -2.60 -19.07 -14.79
CA ASP A 26 -4.03 -18.79 -14.57
C ASP A 26 -4.28 -17.77 -13.46
N ASP A 27 -3.44 -17.76 -12.42
CA ASP A 27 -3.59 -16.83 -11.27
C ASP A 27 -3.37 -15.35 -11.67
N ARG A 28 -2.62 -15.09 -12.76
CA ARG A 28 -2.50 -13.75 -13.35
C ARG A 28 -3.69 -13.36 -14.21
N LYS A 29 -4.43 -14.35 -14.75
CA LYS A 29 -5.54 -14.12 -15.68
C LYS A 29 -6.84 -13.84 -14.94
N VAL A 30 -7.05 -14.48 -13.80
CA VAL A 30 -8.22 -14.27 -12.93
C VAL A 30 -8.24 -12.86 -12.35
N VAL A 31 -7.09 -12.30 -11.94
CA VAL A 31 -6.99 -10.89 -11.50
C VAL A 31 -7.18 -9.92 -12.67
N ASN A 32 -6.89 -10.37 -13.90
CA ASN A 32 -6.99 -9.55 -15.10
C ASN A 32 -8.44 -9.42 -15.60
N THR A 33 -9.32 -10.39 -15.35
CA THR A 33 -10.71 -10.34 -15.86
C THR A 33 -11.51 -9.20 -15.22
N ASP A 34 -11.42 -9.04 -13.90
CA ASP A 34 -12.06 -7.94 -13.18
C ASP A 34 -11.48 -6.57 -13.58
N ALA A 35 -10.17 -6.50 -13.84
CA ALA A 35 -9.48 -5.29 -14.26
C ALA A 35 -9.82 -4.90 -15.72
N GLU A 36 -9.94 -5.88 -16.61
CA GLU A 36 -10.35 -5.70 -18.00
C GLU A 36 -11.79 -5.15 -18.07
N GLU A 37 -12.74 -5.72 -17.33
CA GLU A 37 -14.12 -5.21 -17.28
C GLU A 37 -14.19 -3.77 -16.73
N LEU A 38 -13.40 -3.45 -15.70
CA LEU A 38 -13.32 -2.10 -15.15
C LEU A 38 -12.74 -1.09 -16.14
N VAL A 39 -11.70 -1.47 -16.88
CA VAL A 39 -11.08 -0.60 -17.89
C VAL A 39 -11.98 -0.46 -19.10
N ASP A 40 -12.71 -1.51 -19.49
CA ASP A 40 -13.69 -1.45 -20.57
C ASP A 40 -14.81 -0.46 -20.26
N MET A 41 -15.43 -0.58 -19.09
CA MET A 41 -16.42 0.39 -18.62
C MET A 41 -15.85 1.81 -18.53
N LEU A 42 -14.59 1.96 -18.10
CA LEU A 42 -13.94 3.26 -18.02
C LEU A 42 -13.74 3.89 -19.40
N PHE A 43 -13.27 3.12 -20.37
CA PHE A 43 -13.05 3.60 -21.74
C PHE A 43 -14.36 4.02 -22.41
N GLU A 44 -15.43 3.23 -22.25
CA GLU A 44 -16.76 3.61 -22.76
C GLU A 44 -17.25 4.94 -22.17
N ASN A 45 -17.09 5.10 -20.85
CA ASN A 45 -17.49 6.34 -20.18
C ASN A 45 -16.62 7.53 -20.59
N LEU A 46 -15.31 7.36 -20.70
CA LEU A 46 -14.41 8.43 -21.16
C LEU A 46 -14.71 8.82 -22.61
N MET A 47 -15.05 7.87 -23.49
CA MET A 47 -15.45 8.13 -24.89
C MET A 47 -16.70 9.01 -24.97
N GLN A 48 -17.64 8.86 -24.04
CA GLN A 48 -18.82 9.72 -23.95
C GLN A 48 -18.47 11.14 -23.46
N VAL A 49 -17.52 11.28 -22.53
CA VAL A 49 -17.12 12.58 -21.96
C VAL A 49 -16.25 13.39 -22.94
N PHE A 50 -15.41 12.72 -23.72
CA PHE A 50 -14.51 13.34 -24.69
C PHE A 50 -14.79 12.86 -26.12
N PRO A 51 -15.92 13.26 -26.74
CA PRO A 51 -16.30 12.79 -28.07
C PRO A 51 -15.36 13.24 -29.20
N ALA A 52 -14.41 14.15 -28.93
CA ALA A 52 -13.39 14.59 -29.88
C ALA A 52 -12.18 13.64 -29.96
N SER A 53 -11.93 12.81 -28.93
CA SER A 53 -10.78 11.90 -28.90
C SER A 53 -10.95 10.68 -29.82
N THR A 54 -12.20 10.23 -29.98
CA THR A 54 -12.59 9.17 -30.92
C THR A 54 -12.35 9.55 -32.37
N GLN A 55 -12.20 10.85 -32.65
CA GLN A 55 -11.94 11.37 -34.00
C GLN A 55 -10.44 11.45 -34.33
N THR A 56 -9.55 11.37 -33.34
CA THR A 56 -8.11 11.65 -33.51
C THR A 56 -7.20 10.44 -33.26
N ASN A 57 -7.28 9.76 -32.10
CA ASN A 57 -6.31 8.72 -31.71
C ASN A 57 -6.90 7.31 -31.48
N LEU A 58 -8.23 7.15 -31.38
CA LEU A 58 -8.89 5.86 -31.10
C LEU A 58 -9.84 5.49 -32.24
N ARG A 59 -9.30 5.26 -33.45
CA ARG A 59 -10.11 5.06 -34.67
C ARG A 59 -10.43 3.60 -34.97
N THR A 60 -9.58 2.68 -34.51
CA THR A 60 -9.67 1.25 -34.82
C THR A 60 -9.78 0.43 -33.54
N ASP A 61 -10.48 -0.70 -33.59
CA ASP A 61 -10.61 -1.63 -32.46
C ASP A 61 -9.24 -2.09 -31.93
N ASP A 62 -8.23 -2.20 -32.80
CA ASP A 62 -6.88 -2.58 -32.42
C ASP A 62 -6.14 -1.47 -31.65
N ASP A 63 -6.37 -0.20 -32.00
CA ASP A 63 -5.83 0.96 -31.27
C ASP A 63 -6.43 1.04 -29.86
N ILE A 64 -7.74 0.75 -29.75
CA ILE A 64 -8.45 0.70 -28.48
C ILE A 64 -7.90 -0.44 -27.62
N ARG A 65 -7.66 -1.62 -28.19
CA ARG A 65 -7.10 -2.78 -27.48
C ARG A 65 -5.71 -2.48 -26.91
N VAL A 66 -4.83 -1.86 -27.70
CA VAL A 66 -3.48 -1.48 -27.24
C VAL A 66 -3.55 -0.41 -26.15
N ALA A 67 -4.43 0.58 -26.31
CA ALA A 67 -4.64 1.61 -25.29
C ALA A 67 -5.16 1.02 -23.97
N LYS A 68 -6.14 0.12 -24.02
CA LYS A 68 -6.66 -0.59 -22.84
C LYS A 68 -5.55 -1.35 -22.12
N GLN A 69 -4.71 -2.10 -22.84
CA GLN A 69 -3.57 -2.80 -22.25
C GLN A 69 -2.60 -1.85 -21.53
N GLN A 70 -2.29 -0.70 -22.13
CA GLN A 70 -1.45 0.31 -21.48
C GLN A 70 -2.10 0.88 -20.21
N TRP A 71 -3.41 1.12 -20.22
CA TRP A 71 -4.13 1.63 -19.06
C TRP A 71 -4.21 0.60 -17.92
N ILE A 72 -4.46 -0.68 -18.25
CA ILE A 72 -4.42 -1.78 -17.27
C ILE A 72 -3.04 -1.86 -16.63
N ALA A 73 -1.96 -1.83 -17.42
CA ALA A 73 -0.60 -1.83 -16.90
C ALA A 73 -0.33 -0.61 -16.01
N ALA A 74 -0.69 0.59 -16.44
CA ALA A 74 -0.49 1.82 -15.68
C ALA A 74 -1.28 1.82 -14.35
N PHE A 75 -2.50 1.28 -14.34
CA PHE A 75 -3.31 1.13 -13.13
C PHE A 75 -2.72 0.09 -12.18
N ALA A 76 -2.28 -1.06 -12.68
CA ALA A 76 -1.62 -2.09 -11.89
C ALA A 76 -0.33 -1.56 -11.25
N GLU A 77 0.51 -0.85 -12.02
CA GLU A 77 1.75 -0.22 -11.51
C GLU A 77 1.46 0.88 -10.47
N SER A 78 0.33 1.57 -10.61
CA SER A 78 -0.04 2.70 -9.77
C SER A 78 -0.94 2.35 -8.59
N GLY A 79 -1.36 1.09 -8.46
CA GLY A 79 -2.24 0.60 -7.38
C GLY A 79 -3.70 1.06 -7.50
N ILE A 80 -4.15 1.52 -8.68
CA ILE A 80 -5.56 1.91 -8.89
C ILE A 80 -6.39 0.65 -9.10
N THR A 81 -7.06 0.20 -8.04
CA THR A 81 -7.81 -1.06 -8.02
C THR A 81 -9.26 -0.92 -7.54
N SER A 82 -9.62 0.27 -7.03
CA SER A 82 -10.95 0.52 -6.46
C SER A 82 -11.86 1.27 -7.45
N ARG A 83 -13.12 0.82 -7.53
CA ARG A 83 -14.16 1.47 -8.35
C ARG A 83 -14.44 2.90 -7.88
N GLU A 84 -14.32 3.15 -6.58
CA GLU A 84 -14.46 4.46 -5.98
C GLU A 84 -13.40 5.43 -6.49
N GLN A 85 -12.13 5.01 -6.56
CA GLN A 85 -11.03 5.82 -7.11
C GLN A 85 -11.30 6.21 -8.57
N ILE A 86 -11.75 5.24 -9.38
CA ILE A 86 -12.12 5.46 -10.78
C ILE A 86 -13.31 6.42 -10.88
N SER A 87 -14.30 6.31 -10.00
CA SER A 87 -15.48 7.20 -10.00
C SER A 87 -15.11 8.67 -9.74
N VAL A 88 -14.13 8.93 -8.88
CA VAL A 88 -13.62 10.28 -8.61
C VAL A 88 -12.82 10.81 -9.80
N GLY A 89 -11.96 9.96 -10.39
CA GLY A 89 -11.27 10.27 -11.65
C GLY A 89 -12.26 10.66 -12.74
N MET A 90 -13.36 9.93 -12.87
CA MET A 90 -14.44 10.21 -13.82
C MET A 90 -15.20 11.51 -13.53
N GLN A 91 -15.44 11.85 -12.25
CA GLN A 91 -16.05 13.12 -11.88
C GLN A 91 -15.17 14.30 -12.30
N LYS A 92 -13.85 14.17 -12.10
CA LYS A 92 -12.89 15.20 -12.50
C LYS A 92 -12.74 15.27 -14.02
N ALA A 93 -12.76 14.13 -14.70
CA ALA A 93 -12.81 14.07 -16.17
C ALA A 93 -14.01 14.83 -16.73
N ARG A 94 -15.22 14.65 -16.17
CA ARG A 94 -16.42 15.41 -16.55
C ARG A 94 -16.33 16.91 -16.27
N SER A 95 -15.58 17.29 -15.24
CA SER A 95 -15.39 18.69 -14.85
C SER A 95 -14.23 19.36 -15.61
N SER A 96 -13.44 18.58 -16.35
CA SER A 96 -12.32 19.08 -17.14
C SER A 96 -12.83 19.91 -18.30
N GLN A 97 -12.28 21.11 -18.46
CA GLN A 97 -12.56 21.98 -19.61
C GLN A 97 -11.72 21.61 -20.84
N SER A 98 -10.78 20.67 -20.71
CA SER A 98 -9.96 20.19 -21.82
C SER A 98 -10.78 19.29 -22.75
N PRO A 99 -10.80 19.54 -24.07
CA PRO A 99 -11.44 18.65 -25.03
C PRO A 99 -10.61 17.41 -25.37
N PHE A 100 -9.37 17.34 -24.88
CA PHE A 100 -8.42 16.25 -25.17
C PHE A 100 -8.56 15.08 -24.20
N TRP A 101 -8.33 13.87 -24.72
CA TRP A 101 -8.27 12.65 -23.92
C TRP A 101 -7.15 12.74 -22.87
N PRO A 102 -7.40 12.40 -21.60
CA PRO A 102 -6.37 12.39 -20.58
C PRO A 102 -5.33 11.30 -20.85
N SER A 103 -4.07 11.57 -20.52
CA SER A 103 -3.06 10.51 -20.47
C SER A 103 -3.33 9.56 -19.29
N PRO A 104 -2.84 8.30 -19.31
CA PRO A 104 -2.99 7.39 -18.18
C PRO A 104 -2.50 8.00 -16.86
N GLY A 105 -1.33 8.65 -16.88
CA GLY A 105 -0.76 9.32 -15.70
C GLY A 105 -1.60 10.50 -15.21
N GLN A 106 -2.21 11.27 -16.13
CA GLN A 106 -3.13 12.35 -15.77
C GLN A 106 -4.40 11.79 -15.13
N PHE A 107 -5.00 10.75 -15.70
CA PHE A 107 -6.19 10.13 -15.12
C PHE A 107 -5.89 9.50 -13.75
N ILE A 108 -4.73 8.83 -13.60
CA ILE A 108 -4.26 8.30 -12.30
C ILE A 108 -4.12 9.41 -11.27
N SER A 109 -3.61 10.60 -11.66
CA SER A 109 -3.55 11.75 -10.76
C SER A 109 -4.94 12.19 -10.30
N TRP A 110 -5.96 12.16 -11.16
CA TRP A 110 -7.34 12.48 -10.78
C TRP A 110 -7.97 11.43 -9.85
N CYS A 111 -7.71 10.15 -10.12
CA CYS A 111 -8.11 9.06 -9.23
C CYS A 111 -7.47 9.21 -7.84
N ARG A 112 -6.21 9.69 -7.79
CA ARG A 112 -5.48 9.94 -6.56
C ARG A 112 -5.85 11.26 -5.89
N GLU A 113 -6.22 12.31 -6.61
CA GLU A 113 -6.72 13.56 -6.01
C GLU A 113 -8.08 13.36 -5.32
N GLY A 114 -8.76 12.25 -5.64
CA GLY A 114 -9.88 11.72 -4.89
C GLY A 114 -9.52 11.03 -3.57
N SER A 115 -8.25 11.03 -3.13
CA SER A 115 -7.77 10.50 -1.85
C SER A 115 -8.21 11.30 -0.62
N GLY A 116 -9.41 11.85 -0.71
CA GLY A 116 -10.08 12.60 0.32
C GLY A 116 -9.43 13.93 0.67
N ALA A 117 -10.01 14.61 1.66
CA ALA A 117 -9.58 15.94 2.10
C ALA A 117 -8.12 16.01 2.59
N MET A 118 -7.46 14.87 2.77
CA MET A 118 -6.10 14.77 3.31
C MET A 118 -5.05 14.32 2.29
N GLY A 119 -5.44 13.97 1.05
CA GLY A 119 -4.49 13.62 -0.01
C GLY A 119 -3.73 12.31 0.23
N VAL A 120 -4.32 11.35 0.96
CA VAL A 120 -3.71 10.07 1.33
C VAL A 120 -4.66 8.94 0.98
N SER A 121 -4.21 7.97 0.17
CA SER A 121 -5.06 6.84 -0.22
C SER A 121 -4.96 5.67 0.75
N VAL A 122 -5.91 4.73 0.65
CA VAL A 122 -5.86 3.46 1.41
C VAL A 122 -4.61 2.66 1.05
N ASP A 123 -4.20 2.65 -0.22
CA ASP A 123 -2.99 1.97 -0.67
C ASP A 123 -1.71 2.58 -0.05
N ASP A 124 -1.65 3.91 0.04
CA ASP A 124 -0.55 4.61 0.72
C ASP A 124 -0.47 4.22 2.20
N ILE A 125 -1.62 4.13 2.88
CA ILE A 125 -1.71 3.70 4.28
C ILE A 125 -1.22 2.26 4.42
N MET A 126 -1.69 1.35 3.59
CA MET A 126 -1.32 -0.07 3.66
C MET A 126 0.17 -0.25 3.37
N SER A 127 0.70 0.44 2.36
CA SER A 127 2.12 0.45 2.03
C SER A 127 2.98 0.94 3.20
N GLU A 128 2.61 2.05 3.82
CA GLU A 128 3.34 2.60 4.98
C GLU A 128 3.18 1.71 6.22
N TYR A 129 2.00 1.11 6.44
CA TYR A 129 1.74 0.16 7.51
C TYR A 129 2.66 -1.06 7.42
N TRP A 130 2.80 -1.67 6.24
CA TRP A 130 3.70 -2.80 6.01
C TRP A 130 5.17 -2.40 6.18
N ARG A 131 5.56 -1.22 5.68
CA ARG A 131 6.91 -0.66 5.86
C ARG A 131 7.23 -0.48 7.35
N TRP A 132 6.33 0.13 8.09
CA TRP A 132 6.47 0.31 9.54
C TRP A 132 6.51 -1.03 10.25
N ARG A 133 5.58 -1.96 10.01
CA ARG A 133 5.55 -3.28 10.66
C ARG A 133 6.84 -4.08 10.42
N LYS A 134 7.43 -3.96 9.22
CA LYS A 134 8.71 -4.59 8.88
C LYS A 134 9.90 -3.95 9.58
N LEU A 135 9.87 -2.65 9.85
CA LEU A 135 11.03 -1.89 10.34
C LEU A 135 10.90 -1.44 11.80
N VAL A 136 9.74 -1.63 12.44
CA VAL A 136 9.44 -1.09 13.78
C VAL A 136 10.44 -1.55 14.83
N PHE A 137 10.97 -2.77 14.70
CA PHE A 137 11.99 -3.32 15.62
C PHE A 137 13.31 -2.54 15.61
N ARG A 138 13.59 -1.75 14.56
CA ARG A 138 14.80 -0.92 14.45
C ARG A 138 14.70 0.39 15.22
N TYR A 139 13.49 0.76 15.67
CA TYR A 139 13.22 2.00 16.35
C TYR A 139 12.78 1.72 17.79
N PRO A 140 13.26 2.48 18.78
CA PRO A 140 12.86 2.29 20.18
C PRO A 140 11.35 2.45 20.41
N ALA A 141 10.69 3.29 19.61
CA ALA A 141 9.26 3.56 19.71
C ALA A 141 8.70 4.03 18.36
N SER A 142 7.38 3.91 18.18
CA SER A 142 6.71 4.29 16.92
C SER A 142 6.72 5.80 16.69
N GLU A 143 6.89 6.60 17.74
CA GLU A 143 7.07 8.06 17.68
C GLU A 143 8.41 8.48 17.05
N GLN A 144 9.38 7.57 17.04
CA GLN A 144 10.72 7.77 16.47
C GLN A 144 10.83 7.21 15.05
N PHE A 145 9.80 6.52 14.57
CA PHE A 145 9.77 5.99 13.21
C PHE A 145 9.68 7.14 12.19
N PRO A 146 10.45 7.10 11.08
CA PRO A 146 10.44 8.13 10.06
C PRO A 146 9.25 7.94 9.11
N TRP A 147 8.06 8.33 9.56
CA TRP A 147 6.83 8.32 8.76
C TRP A 147 6.99 9.08 7.45
N ARG A 148 6.39 8.56 6.37
CA ARG A 148 6.37 9.18 5.03
C ARG A 148 5.99 10.65 5.11
N ASP A 149 6.78 11.49 4.45
CA ASP A 149 6.64 12.96 4.39
C ASP A 149 6.50 13.67 5.75
N LYS A 150 6.93 13.01 6.84
CA LYS A 150 6.69 13.45 8.22
C LYS A 150 5.20 13.70 8.53
N ASN A 151 4.31 13.04 7.80
CA ASN A 151 2.87 13.22 7.94
C ASN A 151 2.38 12.46 9.21
N PRO A 152 1.82 13.15 10.22
CA PRO A 152 1.32 12.52 11.44
C PRO A 152 0.14 11.57 11.21
N LEU A 153 -0.57 11.68 10.09
CA LEU A 153 -1.71 10.83 9.77
C LEU A 153 -1.29 9.35 9.73
N TYR A 154 -0.18 9.03 9.07
CA TYR A 154 0.31 7.66 8.98
C TYR A 154 0.59 7.06 10.37
N TYR A 155 1.14 7.83 11.30
CA TYR A 155 1.37 7.38 12.67
C TYR A 155 0.07 6.95 13.36
N HIS A 156 -0.94 7.82 13.35
CA HIS A 156 -2.21 7.53 14.04
C HIS A 156 -2.95 6.38 13.38
N VAL A 157 -3.07 6.41 12.05
CA VAL A 157 -3.80 5.39 11.29
C VAL A 157 -3.12 4.03 11.40
N CYS A 158 -1.80 3.93 11.24
CA CYS A 158 -1.10 2.65 11.30
C CYS A 158 -1.13 2.01 12.70
N LEU A 159 -1.03 2.82 13.76
CA LEU A 159 -1.18 2.33 15.13
C LEU A 159 -2.58 1.82 15.41
N GLU A 160 -3.59 2.58 14.98
CA GLU A 160 -4.99 2.16 15.11
C GLU A 160 -5.28 0.89 14.32
N LEU A 161 -4.77 0.80 13.09
CA LEU A 161 -4.89 -0.36 12.23
C LEU A 161 -4.23 -1.60 12.86
N ARG A 162 -3.05 -1.45 13.47
CA ARG A 162 -2.39 -2.54 14.21
C ARG A 162 -3.24 -3.02 15.37
N ARG A 163 -3.84 -2.10 16.12
CA ARG A 163 -4.71 -2.43 17.26
C ARG A 163 -5.95 -3.19 16.77
N ARG A 164 -6.70 -2.64 15.82
CA ARG A 164 -7.90 -3.27 15.25
C ARG A 164 -7.59 -4.64 14.64
N GLY A 165 -6.47 -4.75 13.91
CA GLY A 165 -6.02 -6.02 13.32
C GLY A 165 -5.64 -7.07 14.35
N THR A 166 -5.02 -6.67 15.46
CA THR A 166 -4.63 -7.62 16.54
C THR A 166 -5.83 -8.05 17.36
N ASP A 167 -6.70 -7.10 17.74
CA ASP A 167 -7.89 -7.37 18.56
C ASP A 167 -8.93 -8.21 17.80
N GLY A 168 -9.07 -7.98 16.49
CA GLY A 168 -10.06 -8.64 15.64
C GLY A 168 -9.54 -9.83 14.82
N GLN A 169 -8.24 -10.15 14.90
CA GLN A 169 -7.59 -11.17 14.06
C GLN A 169 -7.93 -11.03 12.56
N LEU A 170 -7.94 -9.78 12.07
CA LEU A 170 -8.43 -9.46 10.73
C LEU A 170 -7.58 -10.12 9.64
N SER A 171 -8.26 -10.65 8.62
CA SER A 171 -7.63 -11.05 7.35
C SER A 171 -7.10 -9.82 6.60
N GLU A 172 -6.25 -10.04 5.59
CA GLU A 172 -5.70 -8.95 4.78
C GLU A 172 -6.78 -8.11 4.10
N LYS A 173 -7.83 -8.75 3.57
CA LYS A 173 -8.97 -8.05 2.95
C LYS A 173 -9.73 -7.19 3.97
N GLU A 174 -9.92 -7.69 5.18
CA GLU A 174 -10.58 -6.94 6.26
C GLU A 174 -9.69 -5.81 6.79
N LEU A 175 -8.37 -5.99 6.77
CA LEU A 175 -7.42 -4.96 7.14
C LEU A 175 -7.45 -3.79 6.16
N ILE A 176 -7.51 -4.06 4.85
CA ILE A 176 -7.69 -3.04 3.81
C ILE A 176 -9.00 -2.29 4.02
N ARG A 177 -10.11 -3.00 4.29
CA ARG A 177 -11.40 -2.37 4.59
C ARG A 177 -11.31 -1.47 5.83
N ALA A 178 -10.72 -1.98 6.91
CA ALA A 178 -10.53 -1.21 8.14
C ALA A 178 -9.67 0.04 7.93
N ALA A 179 -8.64 -0.02 7.08
CA ALA A 179 -7.84 1.14 6.71
C ALA A 179 -8.67 2.21 5.99
N GLY A 180 -9.58 1.80 5.09
CA GLY A 180 -10.55 2.69 4.45
C GLY A 180 -11.50 3.35 5.44
N ASP A 181 -12.07 2.58 6.36
CA ASP A 181 -12.98 3.10 7.39
C ASP A 181 -12.28 4.12 8.31
N ILE A 182 -11.06 3.81 8.77
CA ILE A 182 -10.26 4.72 9.61
C ILE A 182 -9.95 6.01 8.84
N LEU A 183 -9.50 5.91 7.58
CA LEU A 183 -9.18 7.08 6.76
C LEU A 183 -10.41 7.98 6.60
N HIS A 184 -11.58 7.41 6.29
CA HIS A 184 -12.84 8.16 6.18
C HIS A 184 -13.21 8.92 7.46
N ASP A 185 -13.03 8.30 8.63
CA ASP A 185 -13.28 8.95 9.92
C ASP A 185 -12.31 10.12 10.17
N TRP A 186 -11.04 9.96 9.77
CA TRP A 186 -10.06 11.05 9.83
C TRP A 186 -10.38 12.18 8.86
N GLU A 187 -10.90 11.88 7.67
CA GLU A 187 -11.30 12.89 6.69
C GLU A 187 -12.50 13.71 7.20
N LYS A 188 -13.51 13.05 7.75
CA LYS A 188 -14.63 13.73 8.42
C LYS A 188 -14.15 14.63 9.55
N ARG A 189 -13.18 14.15 10.34
CA ARG A 189 -12.59 14.93 11.42
C ARG A 189 -11.84 16.16 10.88
N ALA A 190 -11.06 16.01 9.81
CA ALA A 190 -10.38 17.12 9.16
C ALA A 190 -11.36 18.15 8.60
N LEU A 191 -12.43 17.70 7.93
CA LEU A 191 -13.51 18.56 7.42
C LEU A 191 -14.25 19.30 8.55
N SER A 192 -14.36 18.70 9.75
CA SER A 192 -14.89 19.37 10.95
C SER A 192 -13.96 20.43 11.56
N GLY A 193 -12.83 20.73 10.91
CA GLY A 193 -11.84 21.73 11.37
C GLY A 193 -10.91 21.22 12.46
N LYS A 194 -10.89 19.91 12.74
CA LYS A 194 -9.98 19.30 13.73
C LYS A 194 -8.76 18.72 13.02
N PRO A 195 -7.58 19.36 13.10
CA PRO A 195 -6.39 18.87 12.41
C PRO A 195 -5.86 17.56 13.03
N VAL A 196 -5.04 16.85 12.26
CA VAL A 196 -4.35 15.65 12.73
C VAL A 196 -3.37 16.03 13.86
N PRO A 197 -3.45 15.39 15.05
CA PRO A 197 -2.55 15.70 16.16
C PRO A 197 -1.08 15.44 15.80
N PRO A 198 -0.14 16.29 16.25
CA PRO A 198 1.28 16.04 16.05
C PRO A 198 1.76 14.84 16.86
N ILE A 199 2.79 14.14 16.35
CA ILE A 199 3.44 13.04 17.05
C ILE A 199 4.21 13.60 18.24
N ARG A 200 3.75 13.29 19.46
CA ARG A 200 4.41 13.73 20.70
C ARG A 200 5.48 12.73 21.09
N ARG A 201 6.75 13.14 21.05
CA ARG A 201 7.86 12.33 21.55
C ARG A 201 7.92 12.44 23.07
N THR A 202 7.76 11.33 23.77
CA THR A 202 8.06 11.25 25.20
C THR A 202 9.55 11.52 25.39
N LEU A 203 9.87 12.62 26.07
CA LEU A 203 11.23 12.88 26.52
C LEU A 203 11.59 11.82 27.56
N SER A 204 12.78 11.26 27.46
CA SER A 204 13.33 10.39 28.50
C SER A 204 13.22 11.09 29.84
N ALA A 205 12.72 10.40 30.88
CA ALA A 205 12.72 10.94 32.22
C ALA A 205 14.14 11.44 32.56
N PRO A 206 14.29 12.62 33.20
CA PRO A 206 15.59 13.11 33.60
C PRO A 206 16.29 12.02 34.42
N LYS A 207 17.52 11.67 34.03
CA LYS A 207 18.32 10.72 34.78
C LYS A 207 18.60 11.35 36.15
N VAL A 208 17.80 11.01 37.15
CA VAL A 208 18.11 11.30 38.55
C VAL A 208 19.49 10.70 38.79
N ALA A 209 20.41 11.48 39.36
CA ALA A 209 21.74 10.99 39.71
C ALA A 209 21.56 9.82 40.68
N ALA A 210 21.61 8.59 40.16
CA ALA A 210 21.61 7.40 40.98
C ALA A 210 22.91 7.46 41.79
N GLY A 211 22.78 7.42 43.12
CA GLY A 211 23.95 7.23 43.97
C GLY A 211 24.74 5.97 43.56
N PRO A 212 25.99 5.83 44.03
CA PRO A 212 26.84 4.71 43.64
C PRO A 212 26.11 3.39 43.84
N THR A 213 26.10 2.57 42.80
CA THR A 213 25.43 1.28 42.82
C THR A 213 26.07 0.38 43.89
N PRO A 214 25.36 -0.62 44.44
CA PRO A 214 25.95 -1.55 45.41
C PRO A 214 27.23 -2.23 44.93
N VAL A 215 27.32 -2.51 43.63
CA VAL A 215 28.52 -3.07 42.98
C VAL A 215 29.66 -2.06 43.00
N GLU A 216 29.40 -0.79 42.67
CA GLU A 216 30.40 0.28 42.71
C GLU A 216 30.90 0.52 44.14
N MET A 217 30.02 0.46 45.15
CA MET A 217 30.42 0.56 46.56
C MET A 217 31.31 -0.62 46.99
N LEU A 218 30.97 -1.84 46.58
CA LEU A 218 31.78 -3.03 46.86
C LEU A 218 33.14 -2.95 46.17
N MET A 219 33.18 -2.49 44.91
CA MET A 219 34.41 -2.29 44.15
C MET A 219 35.30 -1.20 44.78
N ALA A 220 34.70 -0.13 45.30
CA ALA A 220 35.42 0.91 46.04
C ALA A 220 36.01 0.38 47.34
N LYS A 221 35.24 -0.42 48.11
CA LYS A 221 35.75 -1.10 49.31
C LYS A 221 36.88 -2.07 48.98
N TYR A 222 36.76 -2.82 47.88
CA TYR A 222 37.81 -3.73 47.43
C TYR A 222 39.10 -2.97 47.10
N LYS A 223 39.01 -1.89 46.32
CA LYS A 223 40.16 -1.03 45.98
C LYS A 223 40.83 -0.48 47.25
N GLN A 224 40.04 0.06 48.18
CA GLN A 224 40.57 0.54 49.47
C GLN A 224 41.32 -0.53 50.25
N ARG A 225 40.81 -1.77 50.29
CA ARG A 225 41.47 -2.88 50.99
C ARG A 225 42.74 -3.34 50.29
N LYS A 226 42.76 -3.32 48.96
CA LYS A 226 43.96 -3.62 48.16
C LYS A 226 45.05 -2.56 48.36
N ASP A 227 44.68 -1.28 48.31
CA ASP A 227 45.63 -0.17 48.49
C ASP A 227 46.19 -0.12 49.93
N ALA A 228 45.42 -0.61 50.91
CA ALA A 228 45.85 -0.79 52.29
C ALA A 228 46.65 -2.09 52.55
N GLY A 229 46.89 -2.93 51.53
CA GLY A 229 47.66 -4.17 51.66
C GLY A 229 46.98 -5.27 52.48
N LEU A 230 45.65 -5.19 52.66
CA LEU A 230 44.85 -6.15 53.44
C LEU A 230 44.36 -7.34 52.60
N ILE A 231 44.59 -7.30 51.28
CA ILE A 231 44.24 -8.33 50.27
C ILE A 231 45.27 -8.25 49.15
#